data_AF-A0A961XQR8-F1
#
_entry.id   AF-A0A961XQR8-F1
#
_cell.length_a   1.000
_cell.length_b   1.000
_cell.length_c   1.000
_cell.angle_alpha   90.00
_cell.angle_beta   90.00
_cell.angle_gamma   90.00
#
_symmetry.space_group_name_H-M   'P 1'
#
loop_
_entity.id
_entity.type
_entity.pdbx_description
1 polymer ?
#
loop_
_entity_poly.entity_id
_entity_poly.type
_entity_poly.pdbx_seq_one_letter_code
_entity_poly.pdbx_strand_id
1 'polypeptide(L)' 'MAQRIEIAGLKVDSELHDFITNHALAGTAVDADHFWNSFAAIVNDLAPRNRALLARRDELQARLDEWYRANGTPTDM' A
#
# COMPACT_ATOMS: atom_id res chain seq x y z
N MET A 1 -16.60 12.53 9.58
CA MET A 1 -16.69 11.43 8.59
C MET A 1 -15.68 11.75 7.51
N ALA A 2 -14.82 10.80 7.13
CA ALA A 2 -13.82 11.02 6.09
C ALA A 2 -14.52 11.28 4.75
N GLN A 3 -14.47 12.52 4.27
CA GLN A 3 -14.93 12.86 2.93
C GLN A 3 -13.88 12.38 1.95
N ARG A 4 -14.30 11.64 0.92
CA ARG A 4 -13.39 11.16 -0.13
C ARG A 4 -13.69 11.87 -1.43
N ILE A 5 -12.64 12.17 -2.17
CA ILE A 5 -12.71 12.69 -3.52
C ILE A 5 -12.25 11.63 -4.51
N GLU A 6 -12.79 11.69 -5.73
CA GLU A 6 -12.33 10.86 -6.84
C GLU A 6 -11.32 11.64 -7.68
N ILE A 7 -10.11 11.12 -7.82
CA ILE A 7 -9.03 11.73 -8.61
C ILE A 7 -8.18 10.63 -9.27
N ALA A 8 -7.95 10.74 -10.58
CA ALA A 8 -7.20 9.75 -11.37
C ALA A 8 -7.67 8.28 -11.16
N GLY A 9 -8.97 8.07 -10.89
CA GLY A 9 -9.55 6.74 -10.62
C GLY A 9 -9.34 6.23 -9.19
N LEU A 10 -8.69 6.99 -8.32
CA LEU A 10 -8.53 6.70 -6.89
C LEU A 10 -9.60 7.41 -6.05
N LYS A 11 -9.95 6.82 -4.91
CA LYS A 11 -10.75 7.45 -3.85
C LYS A 11 -9.82 7.86 -2.72
N VAL A 12 -9.47 9.14 -2.66
CA VAL A 12 -8.52 9.70 -1.71
C VAL A 12 -9.26 10.50 -0.64
N ASP A 13 -8.78 10.45 0.59
CA ASP A 13 -9.29 11.32 1.65
C ASP A 13 -9.08 12.80 1.29
N SER A 14 -10.09 13.65 1.51
CA SER A 14 -10.06 15.05 1.09
C SER A 14 -8.95 15.84 1.78
N GLU A 15 -8.69 15.61 3.07
CA GLU A 15 -7.64 16.32 3.79
C GLU A 15 -6.25 15.92 3.27
N LEU A 16 -6.07 14.63 2.95
CA LEU A 16 -4.83 14.16 2.33
C LEU A 16 -4.63 14.75 0.93
N HIS A 17 -5.68 14.81 0.12
CA HIS A 17 -5.58 15.42 -1.20
C HIS A 17 -5.14 16.88 -1.10
N ASP A 18 -5.83 17.66 -0.26
CA ASP A 18 -5.58 19.09 -0.12
C ASP A 18 -4.18 19.35 0.46
N PHE A 19 -3.74 18.51 1.39
CA PHE A 19 -2.37 18.53 1.90
C PHE A 19 -1.35 18.35 0.78
N ILE A 20 -1.50 17.29 -0.03
CA ILE A 20 -0.52 17.00 -1.07
C ILE A 20 -0.51 18.10 -2.13
N THR A 21 -1.68 18.46 -2.64
CA THR A 21 -1.82 19.41 -3.75
C THR A 21 -1.38 20.83 -3.35
N ASN A 22 -1.74 21.30 -2.16
CA ASN A 22 -1.51 22.71 -1.78
C ASN A 22 -0.28 22.92 -0.90
N HIS A 23 0.19 21.90 -0.19
CA HIS A 23 1.29 22.03 0.77
C HIS A 23 2.51 21.20 0.40
N ALA A 24 2.36 19.90 0.13
CA ALA A 24 3.50 19.01 -0.09
C ALA A 24 4.17 19.24 -1.47
N LEU A 25 3.40 19.51 -2.51
CA LEU A 25 3.92 19.75 -3.86
C LEU A 25 4.44 21.19 -4.05
N ALA A 26 4.08 22.12 -3.16
CA ALA A 26 4.49 23.51 -3.27
C ALA A 26 6.02 23.64 -3.28
N GLY A 27 6.57 24.24 -4.34
CA GLY A 27 8.03 24.43 -4.51
C GLY A 27 8.79 23.22 -5.07
N THR A 28 8.11 22.11 -5.38
CA THR A 28 8.75 20.89 -5.93
C THR A 28 8.89 20.90 -7.46
N ALA A 29 8.28 21.87 -8.15
CA ALA A 29 8.11 21.92 -9.61
C ALA A 29 7.33 20.74 -10.22
N VAL A 30 6.69 19.91 -9.38
CA VAL A 30 5.81 18.82 -9.82
C VAL A 30 4.38 19.35 -9.92
N ASP A 31 3.77 19.16 -11.08
CA ASP A 31 2.35 19.47 -11.30
C ASP A 31 1.44 18.47 -10.57
N ALA A 32 0.35 18.96 -9.98
CA ALA A 32 -0.55 18.13 -9.16
C ALA A 32 -1.29 17.08 -9.98
N ASP A 33 -1.79 17.43 -11.17
CA ASP A 33 -2.45 16.47 -12.05
C ASP A 33 -1.47 15.39 -12.52
N HIS A 34 -0.25 15.80 -12.88
CA HIS A 34 0.82 14.87 -13.23
C HIS A 34 1.15 13.92 -12.07
N PHE A 35 1.26 14.44 -10.84
CA PHE A 35 1.50 13.64 -9.64
C PHE A 35 0.40 12.60 -9.44
N TRP A 36 -0.87 13.00 -9.43
CA TRP A 36 -1.98 12.10 -9.13
C TRP A 36 -2.17 11.02 -10.20
N ASN A 37 -2.01 11.37 -11.48
CA ASN A 37 -2.06 10.40 -12.57
C ASN A 37 -0.91 9.38 -12.47
N SER A 38 0.31 9.85 -12.21
CA SER A 38 1.49 8.97 -12.08
C SER A 38 1.38 8.08 -10.85
N PHE A 39 0.92 8.63 -9.72
CA PHE A 39 0.69 7.86 -8.50
C PHE A 39 -0.37 6.78 -8.70
N ALA A 40 -1.50 7.11 -9.35
CA ALA A 40 -2.53 6.13 -9.69
C ALA A 40 -2.00 5.00 -10.58
N ALA A 41 -1.18 5.32 -11.58
CA ALA A 41 -0.53 4.32 -12.43
C ALA A 41 0.36 3.38 -11.61
N ILE A 42 1.19 3.91 -10.70
CA ILE A 42 2.05 3.12 -9.81
C ILE A 42 1.21 2.22 -8.90
N VAL A 43 0.13 2.74 -8.31
CA VAL A 43 -0.76 1.97 -7.44
C VAL A 43 -1.40 0.82 -8.23
N ASN A 44 -1.89 1.08 -9.45
CA ASN A 44 -2.52 0.05 -10.28
C ASN A 44 -1.55 -1.07 -10.66
N ASP A 45 -0.29 -0.75 -10.95
CA ASP A 45 0.74 -1.73 -11.29
C ASP A 45 1.23 -2.51 -10.04
N LEU A 46 1.53 -1.82 -8.95
CA LEU A 46 2.23 -2.42 -7.81
C LEU A 46 1.32 -2.97 -6.72
N ALA A 47 0.07 -2.51 -6.60
CA ALA A 47 -0.84 -3.02 -5.56
C ALA A 47 -1.15 -4.52 -5.71
N PRO A 48 -1.39 -5.08 -6.92
CA PRO A 48 -1.54 -6.53 -7.09
C PRO A 48 -0.29 -7.30 -6.63
N ARG A 49 0.91 -6.82 -6.98
CA ARG A 49 2.16 -7.43 -6.57
C ARG A 49 2.37 -7.37 -5.06
N ASN A 50 2.06 -6.25 -4.43
CA ASN A 50 2.16 -6.11 -2.97
C ASN A 50 1.22 -7.10 -2.26
N ARG A 51 -0.03 -7.24 -2.73
CA ARG A 51 -0.97 -8.25 -2.20
C ARG A 51 -0.43 -9.68 -2.35
N ALA A 52 0.20 -10.01 -3.47
CA ALA A 52 0.81 -11.33 -3.67
C ALA A 52 1.98 -11.59 -2.69
N LEU A 53 2.77 -10.56 -2.37
CA LEU A 53 3.86 -10.67 -1.39
C LEU A 53 3.33 -10.88 0.04
N LEU A 54 2.23 -10.22 0.40
CA LEU A 54 1.57 -10.47 1.68
C LEU A 54 1.02 -11.90 1.76
N ALA A 55 0.35 -12.37 0.71
CA ALA A 55 -0.13 -13.75 0.65
C ALA A 55 1.02 -14.77 0.75
N ARG A 56 2.17 -14.48 0.13
CA ARG A 56 3.36 -15.31 0.25
C ARG A 56 3.89 -15.36 1.67
N ARG A 57 3.87 -14.23 2.40
CA ARG A 57 4.22 -14.19 3.82
C ARG A 57 3.30 -15.08 4.64
N ASP A 58 2.00 -15.01 4.39
CA ASP A 58 1.00 -15.82 5.09
C ASP A 58 1.18 -17.32 4.82
N GLU A 59 1.48 -17.71 3.57
CA GLU A 59 1.78 -19.10 3.21
C GLU A 59 3.00 -19.63 3.97
N LEU A 60 4.08 -18.83 4.02
CA LEU A 60 5.29 -19.20 4.75
C LEU A 60 5.02 -19.36 6.24
N GLN A 61 4.25 -18.46 6.83
CA GLN A 61 3.87 -18.55 8.24
C GLN A 61 3.02 -19.80 8.50
N ALA A 62 2.03 -20.09 7.65
CA ALA A 62 1.19 -21.27 7.80
C ALA A 62 2.01 -22.58 7.76
N ARG A 63 3.01 -22.65 6.88
CA ARG A 63 3.94 -23.79 6.78
C ARG A 63 4.81 -23.94 8.02
N LEU A 64 5.31 -22.83 8.57
CA LEU A 64 6.06 -22.84 9.82
C LEU A 64 5.18 -23.30 10.99
N ASP A 65 3.96 -22.76 11.10
CA ASP A 65 3.02 -23.13 12.14
C ASP A 65 2.66 -24.62 12.09
N GLU A 66 2.43 -25.16 10.88
CA GLU A 66 2.18 -26.58 10.69
C GLU A 66 3.38 -27.43 11.09
N TRP A 67 4.59 -27.01 10.71
CA TRP A 67 5.80 -27.71 11.09
C TRP A 67 5.98 -27.75 12.61
N TYR A 68 5.84 -26.61 13.30
CA TYR A 68 5.99 -26.56 14.76
C TYR A 68 4.88 -27.31 15.50
N ARG A 69 3.64 -27.31 14.98
CA ARG A 69 2.55 -28.14 15.52
C ARG A 69 2.87 -29.63 15.45
N ALA A 70 3.54 -30.08 14.38
CA ALA A 70 3.87 -31.48 14.17
C ALA A 70 5.16 -31.92 14.91
N ASN A 71 6.12 -31.02 15.09
CA ASN A 71 7.48 -31.36 15.58
C ASN A 71 7.80 -30.81 16.98
N GLY A 72 6.88 -30.05 17.59
CA GLY A 72 7.13 -29.36 18.85
C GLY A 72 7.82 -28.01 18.66
N THR A 73 8.01 -27.28 19.76
CA THR A 73 8.69 -25.97 19.74
C THR A 73 10.17 -26.12 19.37
N PRO A 74 10.77 -25.11 18.71
CA PRO A 74 12.18 -25.19 18.38
C PRO A 74 13.02 -25.35 19.65
N THR A 75 13.89 -26.35 19.64
CA THR A 75 14.74 -26.72 20.78
C THR A 75 15.98 -25.84 20.93
N ASP A 76 16.21 -24.91 19.99
CA ASP A 76 17.37 -24.02 19.94
C ASP A 76 17.06 -22.57 20.35
N MET A 77 15.88 -22.31 20.93
CA MET A 77 15.51 -21.01 21.51
C MET A 77 15.82 -20.90 23.00
#